data_AF-A0A091BS16-F1
#
_entry.id   AF-A0A091BS16-F1
#
_cell.length_a   1.000
_cell.length_b   1.000
_cell.length_c   1.000
_cell.angle_alpha   90.00
_cell.angle_beta   90.00
_cell.angle_gamma   90.00
#
_symmetry.space_group_name_H-M   'P 1'
#
loop_
_entity.id
_entity.type
_entity.pdbx_description
1 polymer ?
#
loop_
_entity_poly.entity_id
_entity_poly.type
_entity_poly.pdbx_seq_one_letter_code
_entity_poly.pdbx_strand_id
1 'polypeptide(L)' 'MELSEAFAYIDTLPLKDDYADFSVWSDTELLHVRMSTELSNVEEADRFMAELKKRGLTEQYQNMRKLKH' A
#
# COMPACT_ATOMS: atom_id res chain seq x y z
N MET A 1 -19.75 -22.48 16.66
CA MET A 1 -18.89 -22.02 15.56
C MET A 1 -17.50 -21.98 16.13
N GLU A 2 -16.66 -22.90 15.69
CA GLU A 2 -15.26 -22.95 16.12
C GLU A 2 -14.48 -21.80 15.46
N LEU A 3 -13.41 -21.32 16.11
CA LEU A 3 -12.57 -20.24 15.57
C LEU A 3 -12.04 -20.57 14.16
N SER A 4 -11.75 -21.84 13.91
CA SER A 4 -11.32 -22.36 12.61
C SER A 4 -12.40 -22.23 11.52
N GLU A 5 -13.67 -22.40 11.86
CA GLU A 5 -14.79 -22.19 10.92
C GLU A 5 -14.97 -20.71 10.58
N ALA A 6 -14.73 -19.81 11.54
CA ALA A 6 -14.82 -18.37 11.31
C ALA A 6 -13.72 -17.88 10.34
N PHE A 7 -12.49 -18.37 10.47
CA PHE A 7 -11.41 -18.04 9.53
C PHE A 7 -11.66 -18.61 8.14
N ALA A 8 -12.09 -19.87 8.04
CA ALA A 8 -12.41 -20.48 6.74
C ALA A 8 -13.55 -19.74 6.02
N TYR A 9 -14.54 -19.22 6.77
CA TYR A 9 -15.60 -18.40 6.19
C TYR A 9 -15.08 -17.07 5.65
N ILE A 10 -14.18 -16.39 6.38
CA ILE A 10 -13.55 -15.14 5.94
C ILE A 10 -12.79 -15.35 4.62
N ASP A 11 -12.07 -16.46 4.46
CA ASP A 11 -11.34 -16.80 3.23
C ASP A 11 -12.26 -17.07 2.02
N THR A 12 -13.51 -17.47 2.28
CA THR A 12 -14.52 -17.69 1.22
C THR A 12 -15.27 -16.42 0.82
N LEU A 13 -15.17 -15.35 1.61
CA LEU A 13 -15.79 -14.09 1.24
C LEU A 13 -15.05 -13.50 0.03
N PRO A 14 -15.76 -12.96 -0.96
CA PRO A 14 -15.16 -12.20 -2.05
C PRO A 14 -14.78 -10.81 -1.53
N LEU A 15 -13.93 -10.78 -0.50
CA LEU A 15 -13.26 -9.58 -0.06
C LEU A 15 -12.42 -9.14 -1.25
N LYS A 16 -12.91 -8.12 -1.96
CA LYS A 16 -12.16 -7.57 -3.07
C LYS A 16 -10.83 -7.13 -2.49
N ASP A 17 -9.77 -7.75 -2.97
CA ASP A 17 -8.40 -7.29 -2.85
C ASP A 17 -8.30 -6.01 -3.70
N ASP A 18 -9.06 -4.98 -3.31
CA ASP A 18 -9.13 -3.65 -3.93
C ASP A 18 -7.88 -2.85 -3.52
N TYR A 19 -6.72 -3.52 -3.54
CA TYR A 19 -5.44 -2.86 -3.38
C TYR A 19 -5.18 -1.99 -4.59
N ALA A 20 -4.72 -0.77 -4.36
CA ALA A 20 -4.29 0.07 -5.45
C ALA A 20 -3.15 -0.61 -6.23
N ASP A 21 -3.31 -0.70 -7.55
CA ASP A 21 -2.22 -1.13 -8.43
C ASP A 21 -1.26 0.06 -8.66
N PHE A 22 -0.23 0.15 -7.83
CA PHE A 22 0.78 1.21 -7.93
C PHE A 22 1.61 1.17 -9.21
N SER A 23 1.56 0.06 -9.97
CA SER A 23 2.31 -0.06 -11.22
C SER A 23 1.77 0.86 -12.32
N VAL A 24 0.48 1.20 -12.29
CA VAL A 24 -0.14 2.10 -13.29
C VAL A 24 0.04 3.58 -12.94
N TRP A 25 0.54 3.88 -11.74
CA TRP A 25 0.71 5.25 -11.26
C TRP A 25 1.97 5.85 -11.83
N SER A 26 1.93 7.16 -12.10
CA SER A 26 3.12 7.93 -12.46
C SER A 26 4.02 8.16 -11.26
N ASP A 27 5.29 8.45 -11.51
CA ASP A 27 6.26 8.74 -10.46
C ASP A 27 5.84 9.96 -9.61
N THR A 28 5.14 10.93 -10.22
CA THR A 28 4.61 12.10 -9.49
C THR A 28 3.50 11.71 -8.54
N GLU A 29 2.58 10.84 -8.96
CA GLU A 29 1.50 10.32 -8.11
C GLU A 29 2.09 9.52 -6.96
N LEU A 30 3.03 8.61 -7.23
CA LEU A 30 3.73 7.82 -6.22
C LEU A 30 4.45 8.71 -5.18
N LEU A 31 5.07 9.82 -5.60
CA LEU A 31 5.75 10.73 -4.68
C LEU A 31 4.81 11.56 -3.80
N HIS A 32 3.57 11.80 -4.25
CA HIS A 32 2.58 12.58 -3.51
C HIS A 32 1.75 11.76 -2.54
N VAL A 33 1.78 10.43 -2.66
CA VAL A 33 1.01 9.53 -1.81
C VAL A 33 1.24 9.83 -0.35
N ARG A 34 0.16 9.94 0.43
CA ARG A 34 0.22 10.02 1.91
C ARG A 34 -0.02 8.67 2.55
N MET A 35 1.05 7.93 2.88
CA MET A 35 1.00 6.60 3.55
C MET A 35 0.05 6.52 4.75
N SER A 36 -0.06 7.58 5.54
CA SER A 36 -0.94 7.64 6.72
C SER A 36 -2.43 7.80 6.42
N THR A 37 -2.79 8.10 5.18
CA THR A 37 -4.13 8.61 4.81
C THR A 37 -4.68 7.94 3.56
N GLU A 38 -3.81 7.45 2.68
CA GLU A 38 -4.17 6.92 1.36
C GLU A 38 -3.90 5.42 1.24
N LEU A 39 -3.23 4.80 2.21
CA LEU A 39 -3.01 3.36 2.26
C LEU A 39 -3.85 2.76 3.39
N SER A 40 -4.62 1.74 3.04
CA SER A 40 -5.68 1.18 3.87
C SER A 40 -5.17 0.15 4.87
N ASN A 41 -4.03 -0.50 4.59
CA ASN A 41 -3.41 -1.47 5.50
C ASN A 41 -1.89 -1.63 5.27
N VAL A 42 -1.26 -2.49 6.08
CA VAL A 42 0.19 -2.75 6.05
C VAL A 42 0.63 -3.41 4.74
N GLU A 43 -0.18 -4.32 4.20
CA GLU A 43 0.17 -5.01 2.95
C GLU A 43 0.18 -4.06 1.76
N GLU A 44 -0.76 -3.11 1.71
CA GLU A 44 -0.78 -2.04 0.71
C GLU A 44 0.42 -1.10 0.85
N ALA A 45 0.84 -0.80 2.08
CA ALA A 45 2.06 -0.04 2.36
C ALA A 45 3.33 -0.76 1.89
N ASP A 46 3.41 -2.07 2.08
CA ASP A 46 4.55 -2.87 1.61
C ASP A 46 4.60 -2.91 0.07
N ARG A 47 3.45 -3.09 -0.60
CA ARG A 47 3.35 -3.04 -2.07
C ARG A 47 3.75 -1.68 -2.63
N PHE A 48 3.30 -0.58 -2.01
CA PHE A 48 3.67 0.78 -2.39
C PHE A 48 5.19 1.03 -2.24
N MET A 49 5.77 0.62 -1.11
CA MET A 49 7.22 0.75 -0.88
C MET A 49 8.04 -0.10 -1.85
N ALA A 50 7.55 -1.27 -2.23
CA ALA A 50 8.18 -2.11 -3.25
C ALA A 50 8.22 -1.43 -4.62
N GLU A 51 7.12 -0.78 -5.03
CA GLU A 51 7.07 -0.05 -6.30
C GLU A 51 7.97 1.20 -6.29
N LEU A 52 8.00 1.96 -5.19
CA LEU A 52 8.96 3.07 -5.02
C LEU A 52 10.42 2.59 -5.15
N LYS A 53 10.75 1.45 -4.53
CA LYS A 53 12.10 0.88 -4.58
C LYS A 53 12.47 0.42 -5.98
N LYS A 54 11.53 -0.23 -6.68
CA LYS A 54 11.71 -0.69 -8.06
C LYS A 54 12.02 0.47 -9.02
N ARG A 55 11.41 1.64 -8.79
CA ARG A 55 11.62 2.85 -9.60
C ARG A 55 12.73 3.78 -9.08
N GLY A 56 13.40 3.42 -7.99
CA GLY A 56 14.45 4.25 -7.39
C GLY A 56 13.96 5.55 -6.74
N LEU A 57 12.67 5.66 -6.45
CA LEU A 57 12.03 6.88 -5.91
C LEU A 57 12.07 6.96 -4.38
N THR A 58 12.55 5.92 -3.69
CA THR A 58 12.51 5.83 -2.22
C THR A 58 13.17 7.01 -1.52
N GLU A 59 14.37 7.44 -1.95
CA GLU A 59 15.07 8.56 -1.34
C GLU A 59 14.34 9.89 -1.58
N GLN A 60 13.85 10.12 -2.80
CA GLN A 60 13.11 11.31 -3.15
C GLN A 60 11.82 11.43 -2.35
N TYR A 61 11.07 10.33 -2.23
CA TYR A 61 9.87 10.23 -1.42
C TYR A 61 10.15 10.55 0.07
N GLN A 62 11.21 9.96 0.64
CA GLN A 62 11.61 10.24 2.02
C GLN A 62 12.04 11.69 2.23
N ASN A 63 12.80 12.26 1.29
CA ASN A 63 13.26 13.65 1.36
C ASN A 63 12.08 14.63 1.31
N MET A 64 11.09 14.38 0.45
CA MET A 64 9.85 15.19 0.41
C MET A 64 9.07 15.17 1.72
N ARG A 65 9.14 14.07 2.49
CA ARG A 65 8.53 13.98 3.82
C ARG A 65 9.36 14.60 4.92
N LYS A 66 10.69 14.51 4.84
CA LYS A 66 11.61 15.15 5.79
C LYS A 66 11.55 16.68 5.73
N LEU A 67 11.36 17.25 4.54
CA LEU A 67 11.27 18.71 4.33
C LEU A 67 10.01 19.37 4.91
N LYS A 68 9.04 18.59 5.41
CA LYS A 68 7.80 19.11 6.01
C LYS A 68 7.82 19.19 7.55
N HIS A 69 8.97 18.95 8.19
CA HIS A 69 9.16 19.06 9.64
C HIS A 69 10.07 20.22 10.02
#